data_AF-A0A2N5K1R1-F1
#
_entry.id   AF-A0A2N5K1R1-F1
#
_cell.length_a   1.000
_cell.length_b   1.000
_cell.length_c   1.000
_cell.angle_alpha   90.00
_cell.angle_beta   90.00
_cell.angle_gamma   90.00
#
_symmetry.space_group_name_H-M   'P 1'
#
loop_
_entity.id
_entity.type
_entity.pdbx_description
1 polymer ?
#
loop_
_entity_poly.entity_id
_entity_poly.type
_entity_poly.pdbx_seq_one_letter_code
_entity_poly.pdbx_strand_id
1 'polypeptide(L)'
;MQIGTSAAEFRWAVGIEDTFIPQVASTTGRMLDEYDLTQHYRFWREDLALAASLGVRTMRYGIPWYKVNPARGVFDWSWTDEVLPYMIRDLKIEPIIDLVHYGCPLWLQREFANPT
;
A
#
# COMPACT_ATOMS: atom_id res chain seq x y z
N MET A 1 16.74 -10.52 -0.20
CA MET A 1 15.82 -11.20 -1.13
C MET A 1 16.61 -12.27 -1.86
N GLN A 2 16.37 -13.55 -1.56
CA GLN A 2 16.92 -14.63 -2.38
C GLN A 2 16.11 -14.64 -3.68
N ILE A 3 16.77 -14.33 -4.79
CA ILE A 3 16.16 -14.46 -6.11
C ILE A 3 16.25 -15.94 -6.45
N GLY A 4 15.09 -16.55 -6.69
CA GLY A 4 15.06 -17.97 -6.94
C GLY A 4 15.80 -18.34 -8.21
N THR A 5 16.56 -19.44 -8.14
CA THR A 5 17.37 -19.92 -9.28
C THR A 5 16.71 -21.09 -10.00
N SER A 6 15.58 -21.57 -9.46
CA SER A 6 14.82 -22.70 -9.99
C SER A 6 13.37 -22.36 -10.25
N ALA A 7 12.71 -23.14 -11.12
CA ALA A 7 11.29 -23.00 -11.39
C ALA A 7 10.41 -23.21 -10.14
N ALA A 8 10.87 -23.99 -9.16
CA ALA A 8 10.14 -24.24 -7.91
C ALA A 8 10.04 -22.99 -7.00
N GLU A 9 10.93 -22.02 -7.22
CA GLU A 9 10.96 -20.75 -6.50
C GLU A 9 10.15 -19.66 -7.20
N PHE A 10 9.62 -19.94 -8.40
CA PHE A 10 8.68 -19.05 -9.06
C PHE A 10 7.44 -18.82 -8.16
N ARG A 11 6.96 -17.58 -8.17
CA ARG A 11 5.79 -17.15 -7.38
C ARG A 11 4.83 -16.40 -8.30
N TRP A 12 3.55 -16.71 -8.18
CA TRP A 12 2.47 -15.84 -8.66
C TRP A 12 2.16 -14.82 -7.56
N ALA A 13 2.08 -13.55 -7.95
CA ALA A 13 1.72 -12.47 -7.04
C ALA A 13 0.51 -11.70 -7.58
N VAL A 14 -0.30 -11.19 -6.66
CA VAL A 14 -1.38 -10.24 -6.93
C VAL A 14 -1.09 -8.92 -6.23
N GLY A 15 -1.88 -7.89 -6.47
CA GLY A 15 -1.78 -6.63 -5.74
C GLY A 15 -3.14 -5.97 -5.57
N ILE A 16 -3.23 -5.11 -4.56
CA ILE A 16 -4.28 -4.10 -4.46
C ILE A 16 -3.65 -2.78 -4.91
N GLU A 17 -4.30 -2.13 -5.86
CA GLU A 17 -3.83 -0.89 -6.48
C GLU A 17 -3.84 0.27 -5.47
N ASP A 18 -2.72 0.99 -5.36
CA ASP A 18 -2.30 1.73 -4.16
C ASP A 18 -1.61 3.08 -4.46
N THR A 19 -1.97 3.76 -5.54
CA THR A 19 -1.50 5.12 -5.81
C THR A 19 -2.02 6.08 -4.74
N PHE A 20 -1.09 6.77 -4.07
CA PHE A 20 -1.40 7.75 -3.04
C PHE A 20 -0.85 9.13 -3.41
N ILE A 21 -1.64 9.95 -4.10
CA ILE A 21 -1.33 11.37 -4.37
C ILE A 21 -2.31 12.24 -3.57
N PRO A 22 -1.99 12.56 -2.30
CA PRO A 22 -2.86 13.34 -1.42
C PRO A 22 -2.85 14.84 -1.76
N GLN A 23 -1.92 15.30 -2.61
CA GLN A 23 -1.92 16.66 -3.12
C GLN A 23 -3.10 16.84 -4.07
N VAL A 24 -3.89 17.89 -3.86
CA VAL A 24 -5.01 18.23 -4.74
C VAL A 24 -4.45 18.64 -6.10
N ALA A 25 -4.78 17.87 -7.14
CA ALA A 25 -4.34 18.17 -8.49
C ALA A 25 -4.96 19.49 -8.98
N SER A 26 -4.13 20.39 -9.52
CA SER A 26 -4.57 21.71 -10.01
C SER A 26 -5.54 21.62 -11.19
N THR A 27 -5.49 20.54 -11.97
CA THR A 27 -6.32 20.33 -13.16
C THR A 27 -7.70 19.77 -12.85
N THR A 28 -7.81 18.90 -11.83
CA THR A 28 -9.07 18.20 -11.50
C THR A 28 -9.69 18.65 -10.19
N GLY A 29 -8.94 19.36 -9.34
CA GLY A 29 -9.35 19.73 -7.99
C GLY A 29 -9.55 18.53 -7.05
N ARG A 30 -8.93 17.37 -7.37
CA ARG A 30 -9.09 16.12 -6.62
C ARG A 30 -7.75 15.54 -6.19
N MET A 31 -7.75 14.84 -5.07
CA MET A 31 -6.70 13.92 -4.68
C MET A 31 -6.88 12.59 -5.43
N LEU A 32 -5.83 11.78 -5.51
CA LEU A 32 -5.90 10.40 -5.96
C LEU A 32 -5.45 9.50 -4.81
N ASP A 33 -6.39 8.79 -4.21
CA ASP A 33 -6.09 7.72 -3.25
C ASP A 33 -6.88 6.49 -3.68
N GLU A 34 -6.19 5.50 -4.22
CA GLU A 34 -6.86 4.32 -4.78
C GLU A 34 -7.46 3.42 -3.71
N TYR A 35 -6.93 3.42 -2.49
CA TYR A 35 -7.56 2.73 -1.37
C TYR A 35 -8.85 3.42 -0.93
N ASP A 36 -8.94 4.74 -1.05
CA ASP A 36 -10.20 5.47 -0.81
C ASP A 36 -11.21 5.21 -1.94
N LEU A 37 -10.77 5.32 -3.21
CA LEU A 37 -11.61 5.13 -4.39
C LEU A 37 -12.22 3.72 -4.46
N THR A 38 -11.44 2.70 -4.08
CA THR A 38 -11.90 1.30 -4.03
C THR A 38 -12.55 0.94 -2.70
N GLN A 39 -12.56 1.86 -1.73
CA GLN A 39 -13.00 1.64 -0.34
C GLN A 39 -12.19 0.57 0.41
N HIS A 40 -10.98 0.27 -0.07
CA HIS A 40 -10.08 -0.70 0.56
C HIS A 40 -9.81 -0.38 2.03
N TYR A 41 -9.67 0.88 2.44
CA TYR A 41 -9.49 1.22 3.86
C TYR A 41 -10.60 0.67 4.77
N ARG A 42 -11.81 0.56 4.24
CA ARG A 42 -12.98 0.04 4.96
C ARG A 42 -13.10 -1.48 4.86
N PHE A 43 -12.82 -2.03 3.68
CA PHE A 43 -13.06 -3.44 3.35
C PHE A 43 -11.78 -4.27 3.22
N TRP A 44 -10.67 -3.79 3.79
CA TRP A 44 -9.36 -4.42 3.61
C TRP A 44 -9.35 -5.89 4.05
N ARG A 45 -10.09 -6.27 5.11
CA ARG A 45 -10.12 -7.65 5.59
C ARG A 45 -10.74 -8.58 4.54
N GLU A 46 -11.85 -8.13 3.94
CA GLU A 46 -12.58 -8.84 2.89
C GLU A 46 -11.78 -8.89 1.60
N ASP A 47 -11.18 -7.77 1.18
CA ASP A 47 -10.37 -7.68 -0.04
C ASP A 47 -9.15 -8.60 0.03
N LEU A 48 -8.47 -8.64 1.18
CA LEU A 48 -7.35 -9.55 1.40
C LEU A 48 -7.80 -11.01 1.43
N ALA A 49 -8.95 -11.31 2.05
CA ALA A 49 -9.50 -12.67 2.04
C ALA A 49 -9.89 -13.12 0.63
N LEU A 50 -10.46 -12.23 -0.18
CA LEU A 50 -10.79 -12.49 -1.59
C LEU A 50 -9.52 -12.74 -2.40
N ALA A 51 -8.48 -11.94 -2.22
CA ALA A 51 -7.20 -12.17 -2.89
C ALA A 51 -6.57 -13.51 -2.47
N ALA A 52 -6.63 -13.86 -1.18
CA ALA A 52 -6.15 -15.16 -0.69
C ALA A 52 -6.94 -16.33 -1.31
N SER A 53 -8.23 -16.15 -1.58
CA SER A 53 -9.09 -17.18 -2.19
C SER A 53 -8.67 -17.58 -3.60
N LEU A 54 -7.87 -16.74 -4.28
CA LEU A 54 -7.28 -17.05 -5.59
C LEU A 54 -6.15 -18.10 -5.51
N GLY A 55 -5.75 -18.51 -4.30
CA GLY A 55 -4.70 -19.52 -4.08
C GLY A 55 -3.27 -18.97 -4.16
N VAL A 56 -3.11 -17.65 -4.31
CA VAL A 56 -1.82 -16.97 -4.28
C VAL A 56 -1.32 -16.75 -2.86
N ARG A 57 0.00 -16.77 -2.68
CA ARG A 57 0.66 -16.59 -1.38
C ARG A 57 1.58 -15.38 -1.34
N THR A 58 1.67 -14.61 -2.42
CA THR A 58 2.49 -13.41 -2.51
C THR A 58 1.60 -12.26 -2.95
N MET A 59 1.75 -11.11 -2.30
CA MET A 59 0.96 -9.93 -2.63
C MET A 59 1.82 -8.67 -2.59
N ARG A 60 1.77 -7.83 -3.62
CA ARG A 60 2.24 -6.45 -3.57
C ARG A 60 1.23 -5.61 -2.81
N TYR A 61 1.69 -4.89 -1.78
CA TYR A 61 0.80 -4.13 -0.91
C TYR A 61 1.42 -2.79 -0.50
N GLY A 62 0.65 -1.72 -0.71
CA GLY A 62 1.06 -0.34 -0.48
C GLY A 62 0.86 0.13 0.94
N ILE A 63 1.82 0.90 1.45
CA ILE A 63 1.65 1.64 2.69
C ILE A 63 1.33 3.11 2.35
N PRO A 64 0.19 3.65 2.81
CA PRO A 64 -0.18 5.04 2.57
C PRO A 64 0.71 5.98 3.41
N TRP A 65 1.90 6.31 2.92
CA TRP A 65 2.90 7.08 3.67
C TRP A 65 2.33 8.39 4.23
N TYR A 66 1.48 9.08 3.47
CA TYR A 66 0.88 10.34 3.92
C TYR A 66 -0.06 10.18 5.14
N LYS A 67 -0.69 9.00 5.31
CA LYS A 67 -1.48 8.67 6.51
C LYS A 67 -0.57 8.20 7.65
N VAL A 68 0.42 7.36 7.32
CA VAL A 68 1.37 6.83 8.31
C VAL A 68 2.23 7.92 8.91
N ASN A 69 2.54 8.98 8.17
CA ASN A 69 3.41 10.05 8.61
C ASN A 69 2.71 11.41 8.48
N PRO A 70 1.64 11.67 9.26
CA PRO A 70 0.74 12.80 9.04
C PRO A 70 1.39 14.15 9.35
N ALA A 71 2.44 14.17 10.18
CA ALA A 71 3.23 15.36 10.51
C ALA A 71 4.72 15.01 10.62
N ARG A 72 5.60 16.01 10.44
CA ARG A 72 7.06 15.81 10.53
C ARG A 72 7.44 15.18 11.87
N GLY A 73 8.06 14.02 11.83
CA GLY A 73 8.50 13.27 13.01
C GLY A 73 7.39 12.53 13.77
N VAL A 74 6.14 12.57 13.29
CA VAL A 74 5.00 11.84 13.86
C VAL A 74 4.66 10.68 12.96
N PHE A 75 4.60 9.48 13.53
CA PHE A 75 4.22 8.26 12.81
C PHE A 75 3.04 7.57 13.49
N ASP A 76 2.02 7.28 12.70
CA ASP A 76 0.84 6.52 13.10
C ASP A 76 0.77 5.24 12.25
N TRP A 77 1.15 4.12 12.85
CA TRP A 77 1.14 2.81 12.21
C TRP A 77 -0.12 2.01 12.52
N SER A 78 -1.10 2.57 13.24
CA SER A 78 -2.20 1.80 13.83
C SER A 78 -2.95 0.94 12.80
N TRP A 79 -3.25 1.52 11.63
CA TRP A 79 -3.95 0.80 10.56
C TRP A 79 -3.06 -0.31 9.94
N THR A 80 -1.80 -0.02 9.66
CA THR A 80 -0.85 -1.01 9.12
C THR A 80 -0.61 -2.15 10.10
N ASP A 81 -0.55 -1.85 11.40
CA ASP A 81 -0.41 -2.80 12.50
C ASP A 81 -1.65 -3.70 12.68
N GLU A 82 -2.79 -3.34 12.12
CA GLU A 82 -3.94 -4.25 11.99
C GLU A 82 -3.85 -5.10 10.72
N VAL A 83 -3.49 -4.47 9.59
CA VAL A 83 -3.55 -5.09 8.25
C VAL A 83 -2.50 -6.18 8.07
N LEU A 84 -1.22 -5.86 8.35
CA LEU A 84 -0.12 -6.78 8.05
C LEU A 84 -0.16 -8.06 8.90
N PRO A 85 -0.47 -8.02 10.21
CA PRO A 85 -0.60 -9.26 10.98
C PRO A 85 -1.71 -10.16 10.47
N TYR A 86 -2.87 -9.62 10.07
CA TYR A 86 -3.94 -10.42 9.47
C TYR A 86 -3.48 -11.07 8.15
N MET A 87 -2.87 -10.29 7.26
CA MET A 87 -2.33 -10.79 5.98
C MET A 87 -1.31 -11.93 6.17
N ILE A 88 -0.33 -11.73 7.08
CA ILE A 88 0.79 -12.65 7.26
C ILE A 88 0.39 -13.86 8.11
N ARG A 89 -0.29 -13.63 9.24
CA ARG A 89 -0.55 -14.67 10.24
C ARG A 89 -1.81 -15.44 9.93
N ASP A 90 -2.87 -14.77 9.47
CA ASP A 90 -4.18 -15.42 9.30
C ASP A 90 -4.33 -15.94 7.88
N LEU A 91 -3.93 -15.16 6.87
CA LEU A 91 -4.03 -15.55 5.46
C LEU A 91 -2.78 -16.23 4.89
N LYS A 92 -1.66 -16.22 5.62
CA LYS A 92 -0.37 -16.79 5.17
C LYS A 92 0.14 -16.19 3.84
N ILE A 93 -0.19 -14.92 3.61
CA ILE A 93 0.33 -14.16 2.47
C ILE A 93 1.69 -13.55 2.86
N GLU A 94 2.67 -13.69 1.99
CA GLU A 94 3.96 -13.00 2.04
C GLU A 94 3.85 -11.67 1.28
N PRO A 95 3.84 -10.52 1.98
CA PRO A 95 3.75 -9.24 1.31
C PRO A 95 5.08 -8.80 0.70
N ILE A 96 5.00 -8.18 -0.47
CA ILE A 96 6.00 -7.28 -1.04
C ILE A 96 5.50 -5.87 -0.71
N ILE A 97 6.14 -5.23 0.27
CA ILE A 97 5.69 -3.95 0.80
C ILE A 97 6.25 -2.79 0.00
N ASP A 98 5.35 -1.95 -0.47
CA ASP A 98 5.67 -0.71 -1.16
C ASP A 98 5.54 0.46 -0.19
N LEU A 99 6.69 0.90 0.35
CA LEU A 99 6.73 1.98 1.34
C LEU A 99 6.42 3.36 0.74
N VAL A 100 6.70 3.53 -0.55
CA VAL A 100 6.44 4.76 -1.31
C VAL A 100 5.91 4.37 -2.68
N HIS A 101 4.62 4.58 -2.91
CA HIS A 101 3.98 4.38 -4.21
C HIS A 101 3.29 5.66 -4.66
N TYR A 102 4.11 6.58 -5.16
CA TYR A 102 3.76 7.98 -5.40
C TYR A 102 3.31 8.73 -4.13
N GLY A 103 3.16 10.05 -4.31
CA GLY A 103 2.86 11.05 -3.31
C GLY A 103 3.70 11.02 -2.05
N CYS A 104 3.48 12.03 -1.23
CA CYS A 104 4.25 12.31 -0.04
C CYS A 104 3.30 12.83 1.04
N PRO A 105 3.69 12.75 2.32
CA PRO A 105 2.99 13.46 3.37
C PRO A 105 2.80 14.95 3.04
N LEU A 106 1.64 15.49 3.37
CA LEU A 106 1.26 16.87 3.05
C LEU A 106 2.20 17.93 3.65
N TRP A 107 2.96 17.59 4.71
CA TRP A 107 3.93 18.49 5.33
C TRP A 107 5.28 18.54 4.58
N LEU A 108 5.55 17.58 3.69
CA LEU A 108 6.82 17.49 2.97
C LEU A 108 6.80 18.43 1.77
N GLN A 109 7.60 19.49 1.84
CA GLN A 109 7.78 20.42 0.73
C GLN A 109 8.78 19.89 -0.29
N ARG A 110 8.64 20.32 -1.56
CA ARG A 110 9.53 19.95 -2.68
C ARG A 110 9.65 18.45 -2.97
N GLU A 111 8.86 17.61 -2.29
CA GLU A 111 8.51 16.21 -2.58
C GLU A 111 9.50 15.49 -3.52
N PHE A 112 9.07 15.05 -4.71
CA PHE A 112 9.93 14.46 -5.73
C PHE A 112 10.53 15.51 -6.69
N ALA A 113 11.03 16.62 -6.13
CA ALA A 113 11.39 17.85 -6.86
C ALA A 113 10.20 18.58 -7.51
N ASN A 114 9.02 18.47 -6.89
CA ASN A 114 7.85 19.26 -7.27
C ASN A 114 8.25 20.75 -7.28
N PRO A 115 8.13 21.46 -8.42
CA PRO A 115 8.62 22.83 -8.57
C PRO A 115 7.72 23.88 -7.91
N THR A 116 6.52 23.48 -7.48
CA THR A 116 5.57 24.33 -6.75
C THR A 116 5.84 24.36 -5.26
#